data_AF-A0A7X3YC42-F1
#
_entry.id   AF-A0A7X3YC42-F1
#
_cell.length_a   1.000
_cell.length_b   1.000
_cell.length_c   1.000
_cell.angle_alpha   90.00
_cell.angle_beta   90.00
_cell.angle_gamma   90.00
#
_symmetry.space_group_name_H-M   'P 1'
#
loop_
_entity.id
_entity.type
_entity.pdbx_description
1 polymer ?
#
loop_
_entity_poly.entity_id
_entity_poly.type
_entity_poly.pdbx_seq_one_letter_code
_entity_poly.pdbx_strand_id
1 'polypeptide(L)'
;MKGGGFGIRLWGFDIAEGERPSSDVLAELWRPFFETGLELFGTERVILESNYPVDGQTTTFTALWNAFKRLTRGCSDDEKRMLYRENANRAYRLGLET
;
A
#
# COMPACT_ATOMS: atom_id res chain seq x y z
N MET A 1 -6.69 -8.17 5.48
CA MET A 1 -5.84 -7.08 6.00
C MET A 1 -5.92 -5.88 5.05
N LYS A 2 -5.95 -4.66 5.57
CA LYS A 2 -5.80 -3.44 4.76
C LYS A 2 -4.30 -3.11 4.69
N GLY A 3 -3.71 -3.15 3.51
CA GLY A 3 -2.30 -2.90 3.25
C GLY A 3 -2.07 -1.42 2.93
N GLY A 4 -2.02 -0.60 3.97
CA GLY A 4 -1.85 0.85 3.90
C GLY A 4 -1.51 1.43 5.26
N GLY A 5 -1.56 2.76 5.40
CA GLY A 5 -1.26 3.41 6.67
C GLY A 5 0.22 3.69 6.90
N PHE A 6 1.10 3.42 5.93
CA PHE A 6 2.55 3.57 6.09
C PHE A 6 3.01 5.03 6.10
N GLY A 7 2.15 5.96 5.67
CA GLY A 7 2.46 7.39 5.65
C GLY A 7 2.34 8.08 7.02
N ILE A 8 1.76 7.41 8.03
CA ILE A 8 1.53 7.99 9.36
C ILE A 8 2.87 8.12 10.11
N ARG A 9 3.09 9.25 10.80
CA ARG A 9 4.28 9.49 11.62
C ARG A 9 4.49 8.46 12.74
N LEU A 10 3.42 7.78 13.18
CA LEU A 10 3.47 6.74 14.22
C LEU A 10 4.41 5.58 13.86
N TRP A 11 4.62 5.30 12.58
CA TRP A 11 5.58 4.28 12.14
C TRP A 11 7.02 4.59 12.55
N GLY A 12 7.35 5.85 12.86
CA GLY A 12 8.67 6.23 13.34
C GLY A 12 9.77 6.15 12.29
N PHE A 13 9.42 6.13 10.99
CA PHE A 13 10.41 6.24 9.92
C PHE A 13 11.18 7.56 10.03
N ASP A 14 12.47 7.52 9.73
CA ASP A 14 13.35 8.69 9.73
C ASP A 14 13.07 9.57 8.50
N ILE A 15 11.97 10.31 8.55
CA ILE A 15 11.53 11.27 7.54
C ILE A 15 11.39 12.61 8.24
N ALA A 16 12.13 13.63 7.80
CA ALA A 16 12.13 14.92 8.47
C ALA A 16 10.75 15.60 8.43
N GLU A 17 10.50 16.56 9.32
CA GLU A 17 9.28 17.36 9.27
C GLU A 17 9.18 18.11 7.92
N GLY A 18 7.99 18.10 7.30
CA GLY A 18 7.78 18.70 5.98
C GLY A 18 8.32 17.91 4.78
N GLU A 19 9.22 16.95 5.00
CA GLU A 19 9.77 16.12 3.91
C GLU A 19 8.70 15.20 3.30
N ARG A 20 8.79 14.98 1.99
CA ARG A 20 7.94 14.07 1.21
C ARG A 20 8.84 13.24 0.27
N PRO A 21 9.35 12.08 0.73
CA PRO A 21 10.26 11.27 -0.06
C PRO A 21 9.63 10.77 -1.37
N SER A 22 10.48 10.42 -2.32
CA SER A 22 10.05 9.82 -3.59
C SER A 22 9.49 8.40 -3.37
N SER A 23 8.69 7.94 -4.34
CA SER A 23 8.03 6.63 -4.26
C SER A 23 8.99 5.43 -4.10
N ASP A 24 10.22 5.53 -4.59
CA ASP A 24 11.25 4.51 -4.45
C ASP A 24 11.81 4.45 -3.03
N VAL A 25 12.09 5.60 -2.41
CA VAL A 25 12.50 5.67 -0.99
C VAL A 25 11.39 5.12 -0.10
N LEU A 26 10.14 5.52 -0.35
CA LEU A 26 8.98 5.01 0.39
C LEU A 26 8.80 3.50 0.22
N ALA A 27 8.97 2.99 -1.01
CA ALA A 27 8.87 1.55 -1.25
C ALA A 27 9.92 0.77 -0.44
N GLU A 28 11.18 1.21 -0.40
CA GLU A 28 12.20 0.54 0.39
C GLU A 28 11.94 0.62 1.90
N LEU A 29 11.49 1.78 2.41
CA LEU A 29 11.12 1.94 3.81
C LEU A 29 9.97 1.02 4.24
N TRP A 30 8.95 0.87 3.39
CA TRP A 30 7.75 0.11 3.71
C TRP A 30 7.89 -1.38 3.42
N ARG A 31 8.85 -1.77 2.58
CA ARG A 31 9.04 -3.14 2.07
C ARG A 31 8.99 -4.22 3.15
N PRO A 32 9.73 -4.13 4.27
CA PRO A 32 9.75 -5.21 5.25
C PRO A 32 8.35 -5.50 5.83
N PHE A 33 7.58 -4.45 6.09
CA PHE A 33 6.24 -4.55 6.67
C PHE A 33 5.21 -4.99 5.63
N PHE A 34 5.34 -4.48 4.41
CA PHE A 34 4.48 -4.85 3.30
C PHE A 34 4.63 -6.31 2.89
N GLU A 35 5.88 -6.77 2.68
CA GLU A 35 6.18 -8.14 2.28
C GLU A 35 5.81 -9.13 3.40
N THR A 36 6.11 -8.82 4.67
CA THR A 36 5.65 -9.64 5.81
C THR A 36 4.13 -9.74 5.85
N GLY A 37 3.42 -8.63 5.61
CA GLY A 37 1.96 -8.64 5.54
C GLY A 37 1.44 -9.51 4.40
N LEU A 38 2.05 -9.42 3.21
CA LEU A 38 1.67 -10.28 2.08
C LEU A 38 1.97 -11.75 2.35
N GLU A 39 3.11 -12.08 2.95
CA GLU A 39 3.48 -13.47 3.28
C GLU A 39 2.50 -14.09 4.28
N LEU A 40 2.15 -13.36 5.35
CA LEU A 40 1.26 -13.87 6.40
C LEU A 40 -0.20 -14.01 5.94
N PHE A 41 -0.69 -13.06 5.15
CA PHE A 41 -2.10 -13.02 4.78
C PHE A 41 -2.38 -13.64 3.41
N GLY A 42 -1.42 -13.68 2.50
CA GLY A 42 -1.65 -14.01 1.09
C GLY A 42 -2.26 -12.83 0.32
N THR A 43 -1.94 -12.75 -0.96
CA THR A 43 -2.42 -11.67 -1.86
C THR A 43 -3.95 -11.67 -1.99
N GLU A 44 -4.61 -12.81 -1.78
CA GLU A 44 -6.06 -12.99 -1.83
C GLU A 44 -6.80 -12.40 -0.62
N ARG A 45 -6.09 -11.98 0.43
CA ARG A 45 -6.69 -11.40 1.65
C ARG A 45 -6.18 -10.00 2.00
N VAL A 46 -5.43 -9.36 1.10
CA VAL A 46 -4.92 -8.00 1.29
C VAL A 46 -5.59 -7.01 0.33
N ILE A 47 -6.03 -5.87 0.86
CA ILE A 47 -6.60 -4.75 0.08
C ILE A 47 -5.67 -3.56 0.23
N LEU A 48 -5.13 -3.03 -0.86
CA LEU A 48 -4.32 -1.82 -0.84
C LEU A 48 -5.19 -0.58 -0.69
N GLU A 49 -4.73 0.34 0.13
CA GLU A 49 -5.49 1.52 0.48
C GLU A 49 -4.57 2.66 0.90
N SER A 50 -5.08 3.88 0.82
CA SER A 50 -4.25 5.08 0.99
C SER A 50 -4.25 5.64 2.40
N ASN A 51 -5.28 5.37 3.21
CA ASN A 51 -5.49 6.03 4.49
C ASN A 51 -5.39 7.59 4.44
N TYR A 52 -5.66 8.19 3.28
CA TYR A 52 -5.65 9.65 3.14
C TYR A 52 -6.81 10.31 3.89
N PRO A 53 -6.59 11.49 4.49
CA PRO A 53 -5.38 12.32 4.41
C PRO A 53 -4.30 12.01 5.46
N VAL A 54 -4.50 11.04 6.35
CA VAL A 54 -3.60 10.78 7.48
C VAL A 54 -2.20 10.35 7.01
N ASP A 55 -2.12 9.51 5.97
CA ASP A 55 -0.83 9.15 5.36
C ASP A 55 -0.09 10.34 4.72
N GLY A 56 -0.79 11.45 4.46
CA GLY A 56 -0.22 12.69 3.93
C GLY A 56 0.80 13.37 4.86
N GLN A 57 1.00 12.85 6.08
CA GLN A 57 2.00 13.34 7.04
C GLN A 57 3.45 13.14 6.56
N THR A 58 3.75 12.09 5.80
CA THR A 58 5.10 11.79 5.28
C THR A 58 5.16 11.53 3.78
N THR A 59 4.03 11.42 3.09
CA THR A 59 4.00 11.17 1.64
C THR A 59 2.99 12.06 0.91
N THR A 60 3.03 12.05 -0.43
CA THR A 60 1.98 12.61 -1.31
C THR A 60 1.13 11.49 -1.88
N PHE A 61 -0.11 11.81 -2.29
CA PHE A 61 -1.05 10.77 -2.75
C PHE A 61 -0.47 9.97 -3.91
N THR A 62 0.17 10.66 -4.85
CA THR A 62 0.84 10.06 -6.00
C THR A 62 2.04 9.21 -5.59
N ALA A 63 2.90 9.71 -4.68
CA ALA A 63 4.07 8.98 -4.25
C ALA A 63 3.70 7.68 -3.51
N LEU A 64 2.66 7.71 -2.68
CA LEU A 64 2.11 6.54 -2.00
C LEU A 64 1.69 5.45 -2.99
N TRP A 65 0.84 5.77 -3.97
CA TRP A 65 0.38 4.76 -4.93
C TRP A 65 1.51 4.24 -5.81
N ASN A 66 2.49 5.08 -6.15
CA ASN A 66 3.65 4.64 -6.90
C ASN A 66 4.58 3.75 -6.04
N ALA A 67 4.67 3.96 -4.73
CA ALA A 67 5.39 3.08 -3.83
C ALA A 67 4.75 1.69 -3.79
N PHE A 68 3.41 1.59 -3.72
CA PHE A 68 2.73 0.30 -3.83
C PHE A 68 2.96 -0.39 -5.17
N LYS A 69 2.97 0.34 -6.30
CA LYS A 69 3.30 -0.24 -7.61
C LYS A 69 4.71 -0.81 -7.66
N ARG A 70 5.67 -0.17 -6.98
CA ARG A 70 7.04 -0.66 -6.85
C ARG A 70 7.13 -1.90 -5.97
N LEU A 71 6.47 -1.87 -4.81
CA LEU A 71 6.40 -3.00 -3.88
C LEU A 71 5.78 -4.25 -4.52
N THR A 72 4.76 -4.05 -5.35
CA THR A 72 4.05 -5.13 -6.05
C THR A 72 4.65 -5.49 -7.41
N ARG A 73 5.85 -4.99 -7.77
CA ARG A 73 6.43 -5.21 -9.10
C ARG A 73 6.60 -6.70 -9.44
N GLY A 74 6.97 -7.53 -8.47
CA GLY A 74 7.17 -8.97 -8.62
C GLY A 74 5.88 -9.81 -8.65
N CYS A 75 4.73 -9.22 -8.30
CA CYS A 75 3.45 -9.91 -8.38
C CYS A 75 2.98 -10.08 -9.83
N SER A 76 2.31 -11.19 -10.10
CA SER A 76 1.56 -11.43 -11.33
C SER A 76 0.41 -10.42 -11.51
N ASP A 77 -0.15 -10.37 -12.72
CA ASP A 77 -1.26 -9.46 -13.02
C ASP A 77 -2.55 -9.84 -12.27
N ASP A 78 -2.76 -11.12 -11.99
CA ASP A 78 -3.91 -11.60 -11.21
C ASP A 78 -3.76 -11.21 -9.73
N GLU A 79 -2.57 -11.38 -9.15
CA GLU A 79 -2.28 -10.92 -7.79
C GLU A 79 -2.43 -9.41 -7.64
N LYS A 80 -1.95 -8.63 -8.63
CA LYS A 80 -2.18 -7.18 -8.66
C LYS A 80 -3.67 -6.86 -8.73
N ARG A 81 -4.44 -7.53 -9.59
CA ARG A 81 -5.90 -7.34 -9.64
C ARG A 81 -6.55 -7.62 -8.28
N MET A 82 -6.13 -8.66 -7.57
CA MET A 82 -6.61 -8.94 -6.21
C MET A 82 -6.30 -7.80 -5.23
N LEU A 83 -5.05 -7.38 -5.17
CA LEU A 83 -4.57 -6.35 -4.24
C LEU A 83 -5.21 -4.98 -4.46
N TYR A 84 -5.39 -4.56 -5.72
CA TYR A 84 -5.88 -3.22 -6.06
C TYR A 84 -7.40 -3.13 -6.26
N ARG A 85 -8.10 -4.25 -6.49
CA ARG A 85 -9.53 -4.23 -6.86
C ARG A 85 -10.33 -5.40 -6.32
N GLU A 86 -9.99 -6.64 -6.65
CA GLU A 86 -10.92 -7.76 -6.48
C GLU A 86 -11.22 -8.06 -5.01
N ASN A 87 -10.21 -7.94 -4.15
CA ASN A 87 -10.42 -8.17 -2.73
C ASN A 87 -11.34 -7.11 -2.13
N ALA A 88 -11.25 -5.85 -2.57
CA ALA A 88 -12.15 -4.78 -2.13
C ALA A 88 -13.58 -5.03 -2.64
N ASN A 89 -13.72 -5.35 -3.93
CA ASN A 89 -15.02 -5.67 -4.55
C ASN A 89 -15.72 -6.82 -3.80
N ARG A 90 -14.99 -7.90 -3.50
CA ARG A 90 -15.50 -9.06 -2.75
C ARG A 90 -15.79 -8.74 -1.29
N ALA A 91 -14.85 -8.14 -0.56
CA ALA A 91 -14.98 -7.89 0.87
C ALA A 91 -16.12 -6.91 1.19
N TYR A 92 -16.26 -5.87 0.37
CA TYR A 92 -17.29 -4.84 0.54
C TYR A 92 -18.56 -5.11 -0.27
N ARG A 93 -18.63 -6.23 -1.02
CA ARG A 93 -19.78 -6.65 -1.84
C ARG A 93 -20.23 -5.56 -2.83
N LEU A 94 -19.29 -4.96 -3.54
CA LEU A 94 -19.57 -3.80 -4.39
C LEU A 94 -20.28 -4.18 -5.71
N GLY A 95 -20.20 -5.43 -6.14
CA GLY A 95 -20.91 -5.92 -7.33
C GLY A 95 -20.38 -5.33 -8.65
N LEU A 96 -19.13 -4.87 -8.66
CA LEU A 96 -18.49 -4.35 -9.87
C LEU A 96 -18.12 -5.51 -10.79
N GLU A 97 -18.34 -5.35 -12.09
CA GLU A 97 -17.86 -6.28 -13.11
C GLU A 97 -16.33 -6.32 -13.07
N THR A 98 -15.75 -7.52 -13.18
CA THR A 98 -14.33 -7.81 -12.94
C THR A 98 -13.57 -8.13 -14.20
#